data_AF-A0A0A1UCZ0-F1
#
_entry.id   AF-A0A0A1UCZ0-F1
#
_cell.length_a   1.000
_cell.length_b   1.000
_cell.length_c   1.000
_cell.angle_alpha   90.00
_cell.angle_beta   90.00
_cell.angle_gamma   90.00
#
_symmetry.space_group_name_H-M   'P 1'
#
loop_
_entity.id
_entity.type
_entity.pdbx_description
1 polymer ?
#
loop_
_entity_poly.entity_id
_entity_poly.type
_entity_poly.pdbx_seq_one_letter_code
_entity_poly.pdbx_strand_id
1 'polypeptide(L)'
;MLEVGMTNVYVISRIFEKNLEHGSFLRKLGKSLCEEHIASKFETLDEKDQVKTVSTLKNCQMGIVEAMKTVVSGESERGKCLSCLLAQTKKSSKNRRNKKDVRTVKRCFLCYRPCCKNHSINLEADAENTNRKKDAQEKQLSQLKADNDNLTKAKSVVDAKLEDAEREKAVLNVKKQEVAEADEELETVKKDKFAKEIEAKKLKTENDEIKENMKNLAYDKDLLSSEKKKLQYEYDQFNNLVFGHEDETNNLNGSIKKLQRDLEANNTELRDRTTKSYEKDIAEITFRAETLEKKVQMAEQENVETVRDYKTAIEELMRTKTELDDKQDKCDKLEDDLQTQRIGTEEKEAQNAAAKANKQAKQYDRKVEEAERKLAEFEQKESTFNMIVGKTQADLKKTQQSVKNGQLRIVELEDISERLVKI
;
A
#
# COMPACT_ATOMS: atom_id res chain seq x y z
N MET A 1 -17.14 15.45 16.83
CA MET A 1 -18.08 14.52 17.50
C MET A 1 -19.38 14.33 16.73
N LEU A 2 -20.03 15.40 16.22
CA LEU A 2 -21.30 15.29 15.49
C LEU A 2 -21.20 14.37 14.25
N GLU A 3 -20.14 14.53 13.45
CA GLU A 3 -19.91 13.69 12.25
C GLU A 3 -19.77 12.21 12.62
N VAL A 4 -18.92 11.89 13.61
CA VAL A 4 -18.73 10.52 14.10
C VAL A 4 -20.03 9.92 14.63
N GLY A 5 -20.82 10.72 15.37
CA GLY A 5 -22.15 10.31 15.83
C GLY A 5 -23.11 10.01 14.68
N MET A 6 -23.19 10.89 13.68
CA MET A 6 -24.05 10.69 12.50
C MET A 6 -23.64 9.47 11.67
N THR A 7 -22.33 9.23 11.51
CA THR A 7 -21.82 8.06 10.80
C THR A 7 -22.15 6.77 11.55
N ASN A 8 -22.01 6.74 12.88
CA ASN A 8 -22.34 5.56 13.68
C ASN A 8 -23.84 5.24 13.64
N VAL A 9 -24.71 6.25 13.77
CA VAL A 9 -26.17 6.05 13.66
C VAL A 9 -26.57 5.61 12.25
N TYR A 10 -25.91 6.11 11.21
CA TYR A 10 -26.13 5.67 9.83
C TYR A 10 -25.75 4.19 9.63
N VAL A 11 -24.58 3.78 10.13
CA VAL A 11 -24.10 2.39 10.03
C VAL A 11 -25.08 1.45 10.73
N ILE A 12 -25.55 1.79 11.94
CA ILE A 12 -26.54 1.00 12.66
C ILE A 12 -27.86 0.94 11.88
N SER A 13 -28.35 2.08 11.37
CA SER A 13 -29.62 2.13 10.62
C SER A 13 -29.58 1.28 9.34
N ARG A 14 -28.42 1.16 8.70
CA ARG A 14 -28.23 0.36 7.48
C ARG A 14 -28.27 -1.15 7.74
N ILE A 15 -28.01 -1.59 8.98
CA ILE A 15 -28.19 -2.99 9.39
C ILE A 15 -29.67 -3.39 9.28
N PHE A 16 -30.58 -2.46 9.62
CA PHE A 16 -32.02 -2.67 9.57
C PHE A 16 -32.65 -2.31 8.21
N GLU A 17 -32.09 -1.32 7.49
CA GLU A 17 -32.52 -0.93 6.16
C GLU A 17 -31.38 -1.09 5.13
N LYS A 18 -31.33 -2.25 4.45
CA LYS A 18 -30.21 -2.63 3.56
C LYS A 18 -29.95 -1.64 2.39
N ASN A 19 -30.97 -0.89 1.96
CA ASN A 19 -30.90 0.04 0.83
C ASN A 19 -30.95 1.53 1.25
N LEU A 20 -30.59 1.84 2.49
CA LEU A 20 -30.63 3.21 2.99
C LEU A 20 -29.49 4.06 2.44
N GLU A 21 -29.79 4.94 1.48
CA GLU A 21 -28.84 5.94 0.96
C GLU A 21 -28.50 7.00 2.01
N HIS A 22 -27.23 7.36 2.11
CA HIS A 22 -26.73 8.31 3.11
C HIS A 22 -27.44 9.68 3.03
N GLY A 23 -27.67 10.19 1.82
CA GLY A 23 -28.40 11.46 1.62
C GLY A 23 -29.87 11.38 2.02
N SER A 24 -30.52 10.22 1.88
CA SER A 24 -31.89 10.01 2.35
C SER A 24 -31.96 9.94 3.88
N PHE A 25 -31.01 9.23 4.49
CA PHE A 25 -30.87 9.14 5.94
C PHE A 25 -30.66 10.52 6.59
N LEU A 26 -29.71 11.32 6.11
CA LEU A 26 -29.44 12.64 6.68
C LEU A 26 -30.65 13.58 6.56
N ARG A 27 -31.41 13.49 5.45
CA ARG A 27 -32.66 14.25 5.28
C ARG A 27 -33.74 13.81 6.27
N LYS A 28 -33.89 12.51 6.55
CA LYS A 28 -34.84 12.00 7.55
C LYS A 28 -34.44 12.40 8.97
N LEU A 29 -33.15 12.25 9.31
CA LEU A 29 -32.61 12.62 10.62
C LEU A 29 -32.75 14.11 10.89
N GLY A 30 -32.39 14.96 9.91
CA GLY A 30 -32.55 16.41 10.03
C GLY A 30 -34.00 16.84 10.20
N LYS A 31 -34.96 16.16 9.56
CA LYS A 31 -36.39 16.40 9.78
C LYS A 31 -36.80 16.06 11.21
N SER A 32 -36.48 14.85 11.68
CA SER A 32 -36.87 14.38 13.01
C SER A 32 -36.31 15.23 14.14
N LEU A 33 -35.07 15.72 14.02
CA LEU A 33 -34.45 16.58 15.04
C LEU A 33 -35.05 18.00 15.08
N CYS A 34 -35.56 18.49 13.94
CA CYS A 34 -36.10 19.84 13.84
C CYS A 34 -37.61 19.90 14.10
N GLU A 35 -38.34 18.80 13.95
CA GLU A 35 -39.81 18.76 14.01
C GLU A 35 -40.36 19.22 15.36
N GLU A 36 -39.80 18.71 16.46
CA GLU A 36 -40.22 19.07 17.82
C GLU A 36 -39.87 20.52 18.16
N HIS A 37 -38.69 20.99 17.73
CA HIS A 37 -38.26 22.37 17.93
C HIS A 37 -39.13 23.36 17.15
N ILE A 38 -39.47 23.03 15.91
CA ILE A 38 -40.33 23.84 15.04
C ILE A 38 -41.76 23.86 15.59
N ALA A 39 -42.31 22.72 16.03
CA ALA A 39 -43.63 22.64 16.63
C ALA A 39 -43.76 23.51 17.89
N SER A 40 -42.73 23.49 18.76
CA SER A 40 -42.73 24.28 20.00
C SER A 40 -42.69 25.80 19.79
N LYS A 41 -42.14 26.26 18.66
CA LYS A 41 -42.01 27.69 18.33
C LYS A 41 -43.07 28.20 17.37
N PHE A 42 -43.90 27.31 16.83
CA PHE A 42 -44.84 27.62 15.75
C PHE A 42 -45.83 28.74 16.13
N GLU A 43 -46.36 28.71 17.36
CA GLU A 43 -47.31 29.72 17.87
C GLU A 43 -46.68 31.11 18.07
N THR A 44 -45.35 31.20 18.11
CA THR A 44 -44.61 32.45 18.35
C THR A 44 -44.06 33.10 17.08
N LEU A 45 -44.21 32.43 15.92
CA LEU A 45 -43.77 32.95 14.62
C LEU A 45 -44.79 33.91 14.02
N ASP A 46 -44.34 34.85 13.19
CA ASP A 46 -45.24 35.69 12.42
C ASP A 46 -45.98 34.89 11.33
N GLU A 47 -47.12 35.37 10.84
CA GLU A 47 -47.96 34.64 9.87
C GLU A 47 -47.20 34.27 8.58
N LYS A 48 -46.21 35.07 8.17
CA LYS A 48 -45.44 34.84 6.96
C LYS A 48 -44.48 33.66 7.12
N ASP A 49 -43.83 33.55 8.27
CA ASP A 49 -42.93 32.46 8.63
C ASP A 49 -43.69 31.19 9.03
N GLN A 50 -44.90 31.31 9.61
CA GLN A 50 -45.80 30.18 9.83
C GLN A 50 -46.19 29.52 8.49
N VAL A 51 -46.58 30.29 7.48
CA VAL A 51 -46.95 29.76 6.15
C VAL A 51 -45.75 29.08 5.45
N LYS A 52 -44.54 29.64 5.59
CA LYS A 52 -43.31 29.04 5.06
C LYS A 52 -42.93 27.75 5.80
N THR A 53 -43.18 27.69 7.10
CA THR A 53 -42.94 26.51 7.93
C THR A 53 -43.93 25.38 7.62
N VAL A 54 -45.21 25.72 7.48
CA VAL A 54 -46.27 24.77 7.07
C VAL A 54 -46.01 24.22 5.68
N SER A 55 -45.60 25.04 4.71
CA SER A 55 -45.28 24.54 3.35
C SER A 55 -44.07 23.59 3.32
N THR A 56 -43.11 23.77 4.23
CA THR A 56 -41.94 22.87 4.37
C THR A 56 -42.32 21.54 5.04
N LEU A 57 -43.26 21.57 6.00
CA LEU A 57 -43.83 20.38 6.66
C LEU A 57 -44.83 19.62 5.78
N LYS A 58 -45.56 20.32 4.90
CA LYS A 58 -46.60 19.73 4.02
C LYS A 58 -46.05 18.72 3.00
N ASN A 59 -44.75 18.79 2.70
CA ASN A 59 -44.04 17.78 1.89
C ASN A 59 -43.60 16.54 2.69
N CYS A 60 -44.02 16.42 3.95
CA CYS A 60 -43.86 15.25 4.82
C CYS A 60 -45.25 14.69 5.19
N GLN A 61 -45.86 13.89 4.31
CA GLN A 61 -47.11 13.22 4.64
C GLN A 61 -46.88 11.81 5.19
N MET A 62 -47.02 11.67 6.50
CA MET A 62 -48.09 10.91 7.17
C MET A 62 -48.04 11.27 8.65
N GLY A 63 -48.98 12.08 9.14
CA GLY A 63 -49.04 12.39 10.58
C GLY A 63 -49.59 13.76 10.98
N ILE A 64 -50.06 14.60 10.06
CA ILE A 64 -50.66 15.90 10.40
C ILE A 64 -52.06 15.99 9.79
N VAL A 65 -52.98 15.14 10.27
CA VAL A 65 -54.42 15.28 10.00
C VAL A 65 -55.17 15.85 11.21
N GLU A 66 -54.56 15.84 12.41
CA GLU A 66 -55.20 16.33 13.63
C GLU A 66 -54.93 17.80 13.96
N ALA A 67 -53.76 18.36 13.62
CA ALA A 67 -53.47 19.78 13.86
C ALA A 67 -54.12 20.74 12.84
N MET A 68 -54.59 20.24 11.68
CA MET A 68 -55.29 21.06 10.69
C MET A 68 -56.81 21.21 10.95
N LYS A 69 -57.38 20.45 11.89
CA LYS A 69 -58.81 20.58 12.25
C LYS A 69 -59.11 21.81 13.10
N THR A 70 -58.12 22.38 13.78
CA THR A 70 -58.28 23.58 14.62
C THR A 70 -58.05 24.91 13.90
N VAL A 71 -57.61 24.90 12.63
CA VAL A 71 -57.40 26.14 11.84
C VAL A 71 -58.50 26.38 10.80
N VAL A 72 -59.41 25.42 10.58
CA VAL A 72 -60.55 25.55 9.63
C VAL A 72 -61.91 25.64 10.34
N SER A 73 -61.94 25.85 11.65
CA SER A 73 -63.18 26.04 12.43
C SER A 73 -63.17 27.27 13.34
N GLY A 74 -62.45 28.32 12.90
CA GLY A 74 -62.54 29.67 13.48
C GLY A 74 -63.38 30.58 12.60
N GLU A 75 -64.69 30.32 12.51
CA GLU A 75 -65.64 31.30 11.98
C GLU A 75 -65.66 32.49 12.94
N SER A 76 -64.91 33.54 12.61
CA SER A 76 -65.07 34.84 13.24
C SER A 76 -66.36 35.48 12.72
N GLU A 77 -67.47 35.25 13.42
CA GLU A 77 -68.62 36.14 13.35
C GLU A 77 -68.28 37.46 14.06
N ARG A 78 -68.28 38.57 13.32
CA ARG A 78 -69.22 39.69 13.56
C ARG A 78 -68.98 40.83 12.57
N GLY A 79 -69.65 40.72 11.44
CA GLY A 79 -70.03 41.84 10.60
C GLY A 79 -71.54 41.78 10.30
N LYS A 80 -72.34 42.56 11.03
CA LYS A 80 -73.68 43.11 10.70
C LYS A 80 -74.84 42.13 10.39
N CYS A 81 -75.96 42.28 11.11
CA CYS A 81 -77.18 42.93 10.58
C CYS A 81 -78.30 42.92 11.64
N LEU A 82 -78.79 44.11 11.99
CA LEU A 82 -79.87 44.36 12.95
C LEU A 82 -81.18 44.58 12.17
N SER A 83 -81.80 43.52 11.64
CA SER A 83 -83.13 43.59 11.00
C SER A 83 -83.86 42.25 10.93
N CYS A 84 -84.91 42.13 11.76
CA CYS A 84 -86.17 41.38 11.52
C CYS A 84 -86.18 39.84 11.39
N LEU A 85 -86.91 39.17 12.31
CA LEU A 85 -87.99 38.15 12.12
C LEU A 85 -87.99 37.18 13.33
N LEU A 86 -88.84 37.31 14.36
CA LEU A 86 -90.29 37.06 14.43
C LEU A 86 -90.83 35.95 13.51
N ALA A 87 -91.30 34.86 14.13
CA ALA A 87 -92.67 34.32 14.05
C ALA A 87 -92.73 32.78 13.89
N GLN A 88 -93.26 32.09 14.91
CA GLN A 88 -93.97 30.83 14.70
C GLN A 88 -95.48 31.09 14.61
N THR A 89 -95.99 30.85 13.41
CA THR A 89 -97.39 30.66 13.00
C THR A 89 -97.76 29.16 13.14
N LYS A 90 -99.00 28.61 13.09
CA LYS A 90 -100.22 28.85 12.29
C LYS A 90 -101.24 27.71 12.64
N LYS A 91 -102.54 28.00 12.84
CA LYS A 91 -103.73 27.78 11.95
C LYS A 91 -104.22 26.34 11.67
N SER A 92 -105.54 26.09 11.78
CA SER A 92 -106.56 25.90 10.69
C SER A 92 -107.90 25.39 11.31
N SER A 93 -109.13 25.43 10.76
CA SER A 93 -109.75 25.65 9.44
C SER A 93 -111.29 25.89 9.67
N LYS A 94 -112.00 26.88 9.09
CA LYS A 94 -112.67 27.08 7.76
C LYS A 94 -114.06 26.41 7.53
N ASN A 95 -114.93 27.21 6.86
CA ASN A 95 -116.08 26.92 5.96
C ASN A 95 -117.51 26.83 6.57
N ARG A 96 -118.62 27.32 5.97
CA ARG A 96 -118.95 28.21 4.81
C ARG A 96 -120.50 28.33 4.70
N ARG A 97 -121.02 29.49 4.23
CA ARG A 97 -122.33 29.75 3.54
C ARG A 97 -123.62 29.75 4.40
N ASN A 98 -124.70 30.50 4.15
CA ASN A 98 -125.05 31.67 3.31
C ASN A 98 -126.55 32.00 3.57
N LYS A 99 -126.94 33.27 3.35
CA LYS A 99 -128.28 33.76 2.89
C LYS A 99 -129.48 33.64 3.86
N LYS A 100 -130.45 34.56 3.92
CA LYS A 100 -130.64 35.93 3.39
C LYS A 100 -131.95 36.50 3.99
N ASP A 101 -131.93 37.80 4.30
CA ASP A 101 -132.91 38.87 3.99
C ASP A 101 -134.42 38.65 4.16
N VAL A 102 -135.07 39.52 4.97
CA VAL A 102 -136.13 40.51 4.61
C VAL A 102 -136.29 41.47 5.83
N ARG A 103 -135.67 42.66 5.83
CA ARG A 103 -136.20 43.99 5.43
C ARG A 103 -137.33 44.54 6.34
N THR A 104 -136.98 45.37 7.35
CA THR A 104 -136.91 46.86 7.36
C THR A 104 -138.26 47.57 7.53
N VAL A 105 -138.47 48.26 8.67
CA VAL A 105 -138.94 49.67 8.77
C VAL A 105 -138.52 50.28 10.13
N LYS A 106 -137.82 51.43 10.05
CA LYS A 106 -137.62 52.56 11.01
C LYS A 106 -136.71 52.44 12.27
N ARG A 107 -135.58 53.17 12.17
CA ARG A 107 -134.88 53.91 13.26
C ARG A 107 -135.75 55.13 13.67
N CYS A 108 -135.70 55.61 14.92
CA CYS A 108 -134.74 56.60 15.45
C CYS A 108 -134.97 56.75 16.99
N PHE A 109 -133.98 56.90 17.89
CA PHE A 109 -132.94 57.96 17.99
C PHE A 109 -133.40 59.06 18.97
N LEU A 110 -132.50 59.48 19.86
CA LEU A 110 -132.68 60.47 20.94
C LEU A 110 -133.48 59.92 22.14
N CYS A 111 -133.15 60.24 23.38
CA CYS A 111 -132.71 61.54 23.88
C CYS A 111 -131.95 61.33 25.21
N TYR A 112 -130.82 61.98 25.49
CA TYR A 112 -130.73 63.39 25.86
C TYR A 112 -131.77 63.86 26.93
N ARG A 113 -131.40 63.59 28.21
CA ARG A 113 -131.74 64.30 29.49
C ARG A 113 -133.18 64.13 30.07
N PRO A 114 -133.47 64.58 31.32
CA PRO A 114 -132.93 64.22 32.65
C PRO A 114 -134.03 63.99 33.73
N CYS A 115 -133.70 63.41 34.89
CA CYS A 115 -134.50 63.40 36.15
C CYS A 115 -135.89 62.69 36.06
N CYS A 116 -136.53 62.19 37.12
CA CYS A 116 -136.83 62.82 38.41
C CYS A 116 -137.40 61.80 39.41
N LYS A 117 -137.07 62.02 40.69
CA LYS A 117 -137.97 62.12 41.85
C LYS A 117 -139.16 61.15 42.01
N ASN A 118 -139.25 60.62 43.23
CA ASN A 118 -140.42 60.68 44.11
C ASN A 118 -141.79 60.88 43.43
N HIS A 119 -142.69 59.92 43.63
CA HIS A 119 -143.95 60.09 44.37
C HIS A 119 -144.31 58.68 44.89
N SER A 120 -144.48 58.45 46.20
CA SER A 120 -145.57 58.92 47.06
C SER A 120 -146.92 58.31 46.68
N ILE A 121 -147.39 57.42 47.56
CA ILE A 121 -148.74 57.36 48.15
C ILE A 121 -149.94 57.32 47.21
N ASN A 122 -150.67 56.20 47.26
CA ASN A 122 -152.12 56.09 47.49
C ASN A 122 -152.39 54.60 47.82
N LEU A 123 -152.62 54.21 49.07
CA LEU A 123 -153.86 54.30 49.85
C LEU A 123 -155.11 53.84 49.09
N GLU A 124 -155.61 52.68 49.56
CA GLU A 124 -157.01 52.31 49.81
C GLU A 124 -157.98 52.35 48.62
N ALA A 125 -158.82 51.36 48.38
CA ALA A 125 -159.53 50.51 49.32
C ALA A 125 -159.95 49.20 48.63
N ASP A 126 -159.83 48.08 49.35
CA ASP A 126 -160.72 46.92 49.19
C ASP A 126 -160.83 46.29 50.59
N ALA A 127 -161.79 46.81 51.35
CA ALA A 127 -162.22 46.28 52.62
C ALA A 127 -163.09 45.04 52.39
N GLU A 128 -162.67 43.89 52.93
CA GLU A 128 -163.45 42.70 53.33
C GLU A 128 -162.72 41.36 53.07
N ASN A 129 -161.48 41.16 53.54
CA ASN A 129 -160.96 39.79 53.72
C ASN A 129 -159.74 39.63 54.65
N THR A 130 -159.63 40.45 55.69
CA THR A 130 -158.41 40.58 56.53
C THR A 130 -158.39 39.74 57.82
N ASN A 131 -159.31 38.79 58.01
CA ASN A 131 -159.33 37.93 59.21
C ASN A 131 -159.17 36.42 58.93
N ARG A 132 -158.89 36.00 57.70
CA ARG A 132 -158.48 34.60 57.37
C ARG A 132 -157.07 34.44 56.78
N LYS A 133 -156.40 35.54 56.40
CA LYS A 133 -155.01 35.52 55.88
C LYS A 133 -153.93 35.64 56.96
N LYS A 134 -154.24 36.16 58.15
CA LYS A 134 -153.26 36.32 59.25
C LYS A 134 -152.86 34.97 59.85
N ASP A 135 -153.82 34.07 60.07
CA ASP A 135 -153.56 32.71 60.57
C ASP A 135 -152.82 31.82 59.54
N ALA A 136 -153.03 32.06 58.24
CA ALA A 136 -152.28 31.38 57.17
C ALA A 136 -150.84 31.90 57.05
N GLN A 137 -150.62 33.21 57.21
CA GLN A 137 -149.29 33.82 57.20
C GLN A 137 -148.46 33.43 58.43
N GLU A 138 -149.07 33.31 59.60
CA GLU A 138 -148.36 32.94 60.84
C GLU A 138 -147.97 31.44 60.87
N LYS A 139 -148.80 30.57 60.27
CA LYS A 139 -148.43 29.17 59.97
C LYS A 139 -147.31 29.06 58.95
N GLN A 140 -147.34 29.86 57.87
CA GLN A 140 -146.25 29.90 56.89
C GLN A 140 -144.95 30.42 57.49
N LEU A 141 -145.00 31.43 58.37
CA LEU A 141 -143.82 31.97 59.02
C LEU A 141 -143.18 30.97 60.00
N SER A 142 -144.01 30.20 60.71
CA SER A 142 -143.55 29.15 61.62
C SER A 142 -142.94 27.96 60.87
N GLN A 143 -143.52 27.58 59.73
CA GLN A 143 -142.95 26.56 58.85
C GLN A 143 -141.61 27.02 58.25
N LEU A 144 -141.53 28.27 57.78
CA LEU A 144 -140.30 28.83 57.23
C LEU A 144 -139.19 28.93 58.28
N LYS A 145 -139.50 29.22 59.55
CA LYS A 145 -138.50 29.17 60.63
C LYS A 145 -137.98 27.75 60.85
N ALA A 146 -138.86 26.75 60.89
CA ALA A 146 -138.45 25.34 61.01
C ALA A 146 -137.63 24.86 59.81
N ASP A 147 -138.00 25.26 58.59
CA ASP A 147 -137.27 24.93 57.37
C ASP A 147 -135.90 25.61 57.34
N ASN A 148 -135.78 26.86 57.83
CA ASN A 148 -134.51 27.58 57.89
C ASN A 148 -133.57 27.00 58.97
N ASP A 149 -134.12 26.53 60.11
CA ASP A 149 -133.34 25.80 61.11
C ASP A 149 -132.85 24.45 60.56
N ASN A 150 -133.68 23.74 59.80
CA ASN A 150 -133.30 22.50 59.12
C ASN A 150 -132.27 22.74 58.00
N LEU A 151 -132.39 23.83 57.25
CA LEU A 151 -131.42 24.26 56.24
C LEU A 151 -130.09 24.68 56.86
N THR A 152 -130.11 25.29 58.05
CA THR A 152 -128.90 25.65 58.79
C THR A 152 -128.17 24.40 59.30
N LYS A 153 -128.91 23.40 59.79
CA LYS A 153 -128.35 22.09 60.16
C LYS A 153 -127.80 21.34 58.94
N ALA A 154 -128.54 21.26 57.84
CA ALA A 154 -128.06 20.67 56.59
C ALA A 154 -126.83 21.43 56.05
N LYS A 155 -126.88 22.76 56.14
CA LYS A 155 -125.78 23.75 56.14
C LYS A 155 -124.47 23.18 56.69
N SER A 156 -124.47 23.09 58.01
CA SER A 156 -123.31 22.66 58.80
C SER A 156 -122.82 21.25 58.47
N VAL A 157 -123.72 20.34 58.07
CA VAL A 157 -123.33 18.97 57.66
C VAL A 157 -122.65 18.96 56.30
N VAL A 158 -123.08 19.81 55.35
CA VAL A 158 -122.44 19.95 54.05
C VAL A 158 -121.09 20.63 54.20
N ASP A 159 -121.00 21.69 55.01
CA ASP A 159 -119.76 22.41 55.26
C ASP A 159 -118.72 21.49 55.93
N ALA A 160 -119.11 20.67 56.92
CA ALA A 160 -118.23 19.67 57.52
C ALA A 160 -117.73 18.60 56.53
N LYS A 161 -118.62 18.09 55.65
CA LYS A 161 -118.24 17.14 54.59
C LYS A 161 -117.31 17.77 53.55
N LEU A 162 -117.45 19.07 53.29
CA LEU A 162 -116.60 19.80 52.37
C LEU A 162 -115.21 20.01 52.96
N GLU A 163 -115.11 20.36 54.24
CA GLU A 163 -113.82 20.41 54.96
C GLU A 163 -113.12 19.04 54.97
N ASP A 164 -113.87 17.96 55.19
CA ASP A 164 -113.29 16.60 55.19
C ASP A 164 -112.82 16.19 53.79
N ALA A 165 -113.55 16.54 52.73
CA ALA A 165 -113.12 16.33 51.35
C ALA A 165 -111.89 17.18 50.98
N GLU A 166 -111.79 18.40 51.49
CA GLU A 166 -110.61 19.26 51.31
C GLU A 166 -109.38 18.70 52.05
N ARG A 167 -109.56 18.18 53.27
CA ARG A 167 -108.53 17.44 54.00
C ARG A 167 -108.07 16.20 53.24
N GLU A 168 -108.99 15.39 52.72
CA GLU A 168 -108.65 14.20 51.90
C GLU A 168 -107.91 14.58 50.62
N LYS A 169 -108.31 15.66 49.95
CA LYS A 169 -107.62 16.16 48.75
C LYS A 169 -106.20 16.64 49.06
N ALA A 170 -105.99 17.30 50.21
CA ALA A 170 -104.66 17.71 50.65
C ALA A 170 -103.77 16.48 50.93
N VAL A 171 -104.28 15.47 51.63
CA VAL A 171 -103.57 14.20 51.87
C VAL A 171 -103.24 13.48 50.56
N LEU A 172 -104.15 13.46 49.59
CA LEU A 172 -103.91 12.88 48.26
C LEU A 172 -102.82 13.63 47.49
N ASN A 173 -102.74 14.94 47.61
CA ASN A 173 -101.69 15.72 46.96
C ASN A 173 -100.31 15.47 47.59
N VAL A 174 -100.23 15.34 48.92
CA VAL A 174 -98.98 14.95 49.60
C VAL A 174 -98.52 13.57 49.13
N LYS A 175 -99.42 12.58 49.10
CA LYS A 175 -99.10 11.24 48.60
C LYS A 175 -98.66 11.23 47.13
N LYS A 176 -99.25 12.08 46.28
CA LYS A 176 -98.81 12.22 44.88
C LYS A 176 -97.40 12.79 44.77
N GLN A 177 -97.04 13.73 45.65
CA GLN A 177 -95.70 14.29 45.69
C GLN A 177 -94.69 13.24 46.17
N GLU A 178 -95.00 12.49 47.23
CA GLU A 178 -94.14 11.39 47.72
C GLU A 178 -93.92 10.32 46.65
N VAL A 179 -94.95 9.97 45.86
CA VAL A 179 -94.81 9.01 44.75
C VAL A 179 -93.92 9.58 43.64
N ALA A 180 -94.05 10.88 43.32
CA ALA A 180 -93.21 11.51 42.31
C ALA A 180 -91.72 11.56 42.74
N GLU A 181 -91.46 11.89 44.01
CA GLU A 181 -90.11 11.88 44.59
C GLU A 181 -89.52 10.45 44.57
N ALA A 182 -90.31 9.44 44.96
CA ALA A 182 -89.88 8.04 44.90
C ALA A 182 -89.60 7.55 43.47
N ASP A 183 -90.38 8.00 42.47
CA ASP A 183 -90.15 7.67 41.06
C ASP A 183 -88.86 8.31 40.53
N GLU A 184 -88.55 9.55 40.93
CA GLU A 184 -87.27 10.21 40.59
C GLU A 184 -86.08 9.48 41.23
N GLU A 185 -86.17 9.14 42.53
CA GLU A 185 -85.13 8.36 43.21
C GLU A 185 -84.91 7.00 42.53
N LEU A 186 -85.98 6.30 42.19
CA LEU A 186 -85.90 5.01 41.49
C LEU A 186 -85.19 5.14 40.13
N GLU A 187 -85.42 6.23 39.40
CA GLU A 187 -84.79 6.47 38.11
C GLU A 187 -83.29 6.80 38.26
N THR A 188 -82.89 7.52 39.29
CA THR A 188 -81.47 7.74 39.61
C THR A 188 -80.76 6.44 40.00
N VAL A 189 -81.39 5.61 40.85
CA VAL A 189 -80.85 4.30 41.25
C VAL A 189 -80.68 3.37 40.04
N LYS A 190 -81.62 3.38 39.09
CA LYS A 190 -81.48 2.62 37.84
C LYS A 190 -80.29 3.10 37.02
N LYS A 191 -80.14 4.41 36.82
CA LYS A 191 -79.00 4.98 36.08
C LYS A 191 -77.66 4.62 36.72
N ASP A 192 -77.56 4.71 38.05
CA ASP A 192 -76.37 4.32 38.80
C ASP A 192 -76.06 2.82 38.66
N LYS A 193 -77.08 1.96 38.69
CA LYS A 193 -76.91 0.53 38.48
C LYS A 193 -76.38 0.22 37.09
N PHE A 194 -76.92 0.87 36.05
CA PHE A 194 -76.42 0.71 34.68
C PHE A 194 -74.98 1.23 34.52
N ALA A 195 -74.64 2.38 35.11
CA ALA A 195 -73.28 2.91 35.09
C ALA A 195 -72.28 1.94 35.74
N LYS A 196 -72.61 1.40 36.93
CA LYS A 196 -71.80 0.41 37.63
C LYS A 196 -71.65 -0.90 36.85
N GLU A 197 -72.68 -1.34 36.13
CA GLU A 197 -72.60 -2.53 35.28
C GLU A 197 -71.67 -2.32 34.07
N ILE A 198 -71.71 -1.13 33.45
CA ILE A 198 -70.79 -0.77 32.35
C ILE A 198 -69.35 -0.74 32.84
N GLU A 199 -69.09 -0.13 34.00
CA GLU A 199 -67.76 -0.07 34.60
C GLU A 199 -67.24 -1.47 34.96
N ALA A 200 -68.09 -2.33 35.55
CA ALA A 200 -67.73 -3.71 35.85
C ALA A 200 -67.36 -4.52 34.61
N LYS A 201 -68.05 -4.30 33.47
CA LYS A 201 -67.71 -4.94 32.19
C LYS A 201 -66.35 -4.48 31.65
N LYS A 202 -66.05 -3.17 31.74
CA LYS A 202 -64.74 -2.62 31.33
C LYS A 202 -63.60 -3.16 32.19
N LEU A 203 -63.78 -3.17 33.50
CA LEU A 203 -62.78 -3.73 34.42
C LEU A 203 -62.56 -5.23 34.18
N LYS A 204 -63.60 -5.96 33.77
CA LYS A 204 -63.45 -7.38 33.43
C LYS A 204 -62.59 -7.57 32.17
N THR A 205 -62.84 -6.80 31.10
CA THR A 205 -62.04 -6.88 29.87
C THR A 205 -60.58 -6.48 30.11
N GLU A 206 -60.34 -5.41 30.87
CA GLU A 206 -58.98 -4.97 31.21
C GLU A 206 -58.24 -6.04 32.05
N ASN A 207 -58.92 -6.70 32.99
CA ASN A 207 -58.32 -7.78 33.77
C ASN A 207 -57.96 -9.00 32.91
N ASP A 208 -58.77 -9.36 31.92
CA ASP A 208 -58.47 -10.46 31.00
C ASP A 208 -57.26 -10.12 30.10
N GLU A 209 -57.15 -8.88 29.61
CA GLU A 209 -56.00 -8.39 28.86
C GLU A 209 -54.72 -8.38 29.71
N ILE A 210 -54.80 -7.86 30.94
CA ILE A 210 -53.67 -7.87 31.89
C ILE A 210 -53.21 -9.31 32.15
N LYS A 211 -54.15 -10.24 32.35
CA LYS A 211 -53.83 -11.65 32.59
C LYS A 211 -53.11 -12.29 31.41
N GLU A 212 -53.49 -11.97 30.18
CA GLU A 212 -52.82 -12.49 29.00
C GLU A 212 -51.42 -11.89 28.83
N ASN A 213 -51.28 -10.58 29.02
CA ASN A 213 -49.98 -9.90 29.02
C ASN A 213 -49.04 -10.48 30.10
N MET A 214 -49.55 -10.81 31.29
CA MET A 214 -48.77 -11.45 32.34
C MET A 214 -48.24 -12.84 31.92
N LYS A 215 -49.02 -13.63 31.18
CA LYS A 215 -48.54 -14.94 30.68
C LYS A 215 -47.43 -14.76 29.64
N ASN A 216 -47.59 -13.82 28.71
CA ASN A 216 -46.57 -13.55 27.69
C ASN A 216 -45.26 -13.08 28.32
N LEU A 217 -45.33 -12.18 29.30
CA LEU A 217 -44.14 -11.72 30.04
C LEU A 217 -43.47 -12.85 30.83
N ALA A 218 -44.24 -13.79 31.40
CA ALA A 218 -43.67 -14.96 32.07
C ALA A 218 -42.90 -15.86 31.09
N TYR A 219 -43.48 -16.10 29.91
CA TYR A 219 -42.82 -16.85 28.84
C TYR A 219 -41.52 -16.19 28.36
N ASP A 220 -41.55 -14.88 28.10
CA ASP A 220 -40.37 -14.12 27.66
C ASP A 220 -39.27 -14.15 28.72
N LYS A 221 -39.63 -14.05 30.01
CA LYS A 221 -38.67 -14.13 31.12
C LYS A 221 -37.96 -15.49 31.15
N ASP A 222 -38.69 -16.58 30.95
CA ASP A 222 -38.12 -17.93 30.94
C ASP A 222 -37.21 -18.15 29.71
N LEU A 223 -37.63 -17.66 28.54
CA LEU A 223 -36.84 -17.70 27.32
C LEU A 223 -35.50 -16.94 27.50
N LEU A 224 -35.57 -15.69 27.95
CA LEU A 224 -34.37 -14.86 28.23
C LEU A 224 -33.48 -15.49 29.30
N SER A 225 -34.07 -16.11 30.33
CA SER A 225 -33.28 -16.82 31.34
C SER A 225 -32.54 -18.02 30.76
N SER A 226 -33.12 -18.71 29.77
CA SER A 226 -32.48 -19.84 29.11
C SER A 226 -31.33 -19.39 28.19
N GLU A 227 -31.52 -18.30 27.44
CA GLU A 227 -30.48 -17.71 26.59
C GLU A 227 -29.32 -17.16 27.40
N LYS A 228 -29.60 -16.48 28.52
CA LYS A 228 -28.55 -16.00 29.43
C LYS A 228 -27.65 -17.14 29.92
N LYS A 229 -28.21 -18.31 30.22
CA LYS A 229 -27.42 -19.48 30.65
C LYS A 229 -26.56 -20.03 29.51
N LYS A 230 -27.05 -20.06 28.27
CA LYS A 230 -26.27 -20.48 27.09
C LYS A 230 -25.10 -19.55 26.83
N LEU A 231 -25.36 -18.24 26.82
CA LEU A 231 -24.31 -17.22 26.62
C LEU A 231 -23.26 -17.26 27.73
N GLN A 232 -23.66 -17.50 28.99
CA GLN A 232 -22.71 -17.67 30.08
C GLN A 232 -21.79 -18.89 29.85
N TYR A 233 -22.36 -20.02 29.43
CA TYR A 233 -21.58 -21.23 29.13
C TYR A 233 -20.60 -21.00 27.98
N GLU A 234 -21.03 -20.33 26.91
CA GLU A 234 -20.15 -19.97 25.77
C GLU A 234 -19.04 -19.01 26.20
N TYR A 235 -19.35 -18.03 27.05
CA TYR A 235 -18.36 -17.10 27.61
C TYR A 235 -17.31 -17.81 28.45
N ASP A 236 -17.72 -18.74 29.31
CA ASP A 236 -16.80 -19.52 30.14
C ASP A 236 -15.91 -20.44 29.28
N GLN A 237 -16.48 -21.06 28.23
CA GLN A 237 -15.70 -21.84 27.26
C GLN A 237 -14.67 -20.97 26.54
N PHE A 238 -15.06 -19.77 26.10
CA PHE A 238 -14.17 -18.82 25.43
C PHE A 238 -13.03 -18.39 26.36
N ASN A 239 -13.32 -18.08 27.63
CA ASN A 239 -12.29 -17.73 28.60
C ASN A 239 -11.28 -18.87 28.79
N ASN A 240 -11.73 -20.12 28.89
CA ASN A 240 -10.83 -21.27 29.00
C ASN A 240 -9.93 -21.42 27.77
N LEU A 241 -10.45 -21.17 26.56
CA LEU A 241 -9.64 -21.16 25.34
C LEU A 241 -8.61 -20.03 25.33
N VAL A 242 -9.00 -18.83 25.76
CA VAL A 242 -8.08 -17.68 25.88
C VAL A 242 -6.95 -17.99 26.85
N PHE A 243 -7.24 -18.56 28.02
CA PHE A 243 -6.20 -19.00 28.97
C PHE A 243 -5.28 -20.07 28.36
N GLY A 244 -5.84 -21.05 27.65
CA GLY A 244 -5.04 -22.06 26.96
C GLY A 244 -4.09 -21.47 25.91
N HIS A 245 -4.56 -20.48 25.14
CA HIS A 245 -3.73 -19.77 24.16
C HIS A 245 -2.67 -18.88 24.82
N GLU A 246 -2.96 -18.28 25.97
CA GLU A 246 -2.00 -17.48 26.74
C GLU A 246 -0.85 -18.36 27.27
N ASP A 247 -1.16 -19.53 27.80
CA ASP A 247 -0.17 -20.53 28.23
C ASP A 247 0.69 -21.02 27.06
N GLU A 248 0.07 -21.33 25.90
CA GLU A 248 0.80 -21.73 24.69
C GLU A 248 1.73 -20.61 24.20
N THR A 249 1.26 -19.37 24.21
CA THR A 249 2.06 -18.18 23.85
C THR A 249 3.27 -18.03 24.78
N ASN A 250 3.09 -18.21 26.08
CA ASN A 250 4.17 -18.14 27.06
C ASN A 250 5.20 -19.27 26.85
N ASN A 251 4.76 -20.49 26.55
CA ASN A 251 5.62 -21.63 26.24
C ASN A 251 6.43 -21.41 24.95
N LEU A 252 5.78 -20.91 23.89
CA LEU A 252 6.44 -20.57 22.63
C LEU A 252 7.48 -19.47 22.82
N ASN A 253 7.14 -18.41 23.55
CA ASN A 253 8.07 -17.33 23.89
C ASN A 253 9.28 -17.84 24.69
N GLY A 254 9.07 -18.77 25.63
CA GLY A 254 10.16 -19.43 26.35
C GLY A 254 11.09 -20.21 25.41
N SER A 255 10.53 -20.93 24.44
CA SER A 255 11.27 -21.69 23.44
C SER A 255 12.06 -20.79 22.50
N ILE A 256 11.47 -19.69 22.03
CA ILE A 256 12.13 -18.68 21.19
C ILE A 256 13.35 -18.09 21.92
N LYS A 257 13.20 -17.70 23.19
CA LYS A 257 14.31 -17.18 24.01
C LYS A 257 15.43 -18.21 24.22
N LYS A 258 15.11 -19.51 24.26
CA LYS A 258 16.12 -20.57 24.34
C LYS A 258 16.89 -20.69 23.02
N LEU A 259 16.18 -20.77 21.89
CA LEU A 259 16.79 -20.86 20.57
C LEU A 259 17.65 -19.65 20.23
N GLN A 260 17.25 -18.44 20.63
CA GLN A 260 18.06 -17.23 20.47
C GLN A 260 19.40 -17.33 21.21
N ARG A 261 19.40 -17.79 22.46
CA ARG A 261 20.62 -18.02 23.24
C ARG A 261 21.51 -19.09 22.62
N ASP A 262 20.92 -20.20 22.15
CA ASP A 262 21.67 -21.28 21.51
C ASP A 262 22.31 -20.80 20.19
N LEU A 263 21.61 -19.97 19.42
CA LEU A 263 22.13 -19.37 18.18
C LEU A 263 23.30 -18.41 18.46
N GLU A 264 23.18 -17.55 19.48
CA GLU A 264 24.25 -16.64 19.91
C GLU A 264 25.49 -17.39 20.40
N ALA A 265 25.30 -18.45 21.20
CA ALA A 265 26.37 -19.30 21.67
C ALA A 265 27.09 -20.01 20.51
N ASN A 266 26.34 -20.63 19.59
CA ASN A 266 26.90 -21.31 18.41
C ASN A 266 27.67 -20.34 17.49
N ASN A 267 27.14 -19.14 17.26
CA ASN A 267 27.83 -18.13 16.45
C ASN A 267 29.13 -17.66 17.09
N THR A 268 29.16 -17.52 18.42
CA THR A 268 30.36 -17.17 19.17
C THR A 268 31.39 -18.30 19.07
N GLU A 269 30.97 -19.56 19.27
CA GLU A 269 31.85 -20.72 19.16
C GLU A 269 32.43 -20.89 17.74
N LEU A 270 31.62 -20.68 16.71
CA LEU A 270 32.09 -20.70 15.32
C LEU A 270 33.16 -19.64 15.07
N ARG A 271 32.92 -18.39 15.51
CA ARG A 271 33.93 -17.33 15.40
C ARG A 271 35.23 -17.69 16.11
N ASP A 272 35.14 -18.20 17.35
CA ASP A 272 36.32 -18.58 18.13
C ASP A 272 37.11 -19.72 17.46
N ARG A 273 36.42 -20.73 16.92
CA ARG A 273 37.06 -21.83 16.17
C ARG A 273 37.74 -21.32 14.91
N THR A 274 37.09 -20.46 14.15
CA THR A 274 37.64 -19.87 12.92
C THR A 274 38.85 -18.99 13.21
N THR A 275 38.78 -18.13 14.23
CA THR A 275 39.91 -17.29 14.65
C THR A 275 41.10 -18.14 15.09
N LYS A 276 40.90 -19.15 15.94
CA LYS A 276 41.98 -20.05 16.38
C LYS A 276 42.60 -20.82 15.22
N SER A 277 41.80 -21.23 14.22
CA SER A 277 42.31 -21.89 13.02
C SER A 277 43.20 -20.94 12.23
N TYR A 278 42.74 -19.73 11.95
CA TYR A 278 43.53 -18.75 11.19
C TYR A 278 44.78 -18.31 11.94
N GLU A 279 44.71 -18.12 13.26
CA GLU A 279 45.89 -17.83 14.09
C GLU A 279 46.95 -18.93 13.98
N LYS A 280 46.52 -20.21 14.00
CA LYS A 280 47.41 -21.36 13.83
C LYS A 280 48.03 -21.40 12.42
N ASP A 281 47.22 -21.20 11.39
CA ASP A 281 47.68 -21.23 9.99
C ASP A 281 48.64 -20.07 9.71
N ILE A 282 48.35 -18.88 10.22
CA ILE A 282 49.23 -17.71 10.13
C ILE A 282 50.56 -18.02 10.82
N ALA A 283 50.54 -18.55 12.04
CA ALA A 283 51.78 -18.90 12.76
C ALA A 283 52.62 -19.94 12.01
N GLU A 284 52.00 -20.96 11.42
CA GLU A 284 52.70 -21.96 10.61
C GLU A 284 53.30 -21.36 9.34
N ILE A 285 52.55 -20.53 8.62
CA ILE A 285 53.03 -19.85 7.41
C ILE A 285 54.20 -18.93 7.75
N THR A 286 54.09 -18.14 8.82
CA THR A 286 55.16 -17.26 9.30
C THR A 286 56.43 -18.06 9.63
N PHE A 287 56.31 -19.16 10.37
CA PHE A 287 57.45 -20.02 10.69
C PHE A 287 58.12 -20.62 9.45
N ARG A 288 57.32 -21.08 8.47
CA ARG A 288 57.85 -21.59 7.19
C ARG A 288 58.56 -20.51 6.39
N ALA A 289 58.00 -19.29 6.34
CA ALA A 289 58.59 -18.15 5.66
C ALA A 289 59.95 -17.79 6.26
N GLU A 290 60.04 -17.64 7.59
CA GLU A 290 61.30 -17.37 8.29
C GLU A 290 62.36 -18.46 8.05
N THR A 291 61.94 -19.73 8.00
CA THR A 291 62.83 -20.85 7.74
C THR A 291 63.38 -20.82 6.31
N LEU A 292 62.54 -20.49 5.33
CA LEU A 292 62.97 -20.35 3.93
C LEU A 292 63.88 -19.16 3.75
N GLU A 293 63.59 -18.03 4.38
CA GLU A 293 64.43 -16.84 4.34
C GLU A 293 65.85 -17.13 4.84
N LYS A 294 65.99 -17.85 5.96
CA LYS A 294 67.30 -18.30 6.45
C LYS A 294 68.03 -19.21 5.45
N LYS A 295 67.32 -20.14 4.80
CA LYS A 295 67.93 -21.01 3.78
C LYS A 295 68.42 -20.24 2.56
N VAL A 296 67.64 -19.24 2.11
CA VAL A 296 68.04 -18.35 1.01
C VAL A 296 69.27 -17.54 1.39
N GLN A 297 69.28 -16.92 2.57
CA GLN A 297 70.45 -16.16 3.06
C GLN A 297 71.72 -17.03 3.12
N MET A 298 71.62 -18.27 3.61
CA MET A 298 72.76 -19.19 3.61
C MET A 298 73.24 -19.54 2.20
N ALA A 299 72.33 -19.83 1.27
CA ALA A 299 72.68 -20.16 -0.12
C ALA A 299 73.26 -18.94 -0.86
N GLU A 300 72.76 -17.73 -0.61
CA GLU A 300 73.31 -16.49 -1.13
C GLU A 300 74.73 -16.26 -0.60
N GLN A 301 74.97 -16.51 0.68
CA GLN A 301 76.30 -16.38 1.28
C GLN A 301 77.30 -17.37 0.68
N GLU A 302 76.90 -18.62 0.45
CA GLU A 302 77.71 -19.65 -0.23
C GLU A 302 78.00 -19.27 -1.69
N ASN A 303 77.01 -18.74 -2.41
CA ASN A 303 77.22 -18.22 -3.77
C ASN A 303 78.18 -17.01 -3.79
N VAL A 304 78.10 -16.11 -2.81
CA VAL A 304 79.03 -14.98 -2.70
C VAL A 304 80.46 -15.47 -2.44
N GLU A 305 80.63 -16.51 -1.63
CA GLU A 305 81.93 -17.12 -1.36
C GLU A 305 82.51 -17.79 -2.61
N THR A 306 81.73 -18.62 -3.30
CA THR A 306 82.17 -19.28 -4.55
C THR A 306 82.51 -18.27 -5.65
N VAL A 307 81.71 -17.22 -5.83
CA VAL A 307 82.01 -16.15 -6.79
C VAL A 307 83.32 -15.42 -6.44
N ARG A 308 83.60 -15.24 -5.14
CA ARG A 308 84.87 -14.66 -4.68
C ARG A 308 86.05 -15.56 -5.05
N ASP A 309 85.93 -16.86 -4.81
CA ASP A 309 86.97 -17.85 -5.15
C ASP A 309 87.24 -17.90 -6.66
N TYR A 310 86.19 -17.93 -7.48
CA TYR A 310 86.32 -17.86 -8.93
C TYR A 310 87.01 -16.58 -9.37
N LYS A 311 86.69 -15.43 -8.75
CA LYS A 311 87.35 -14.16 -9.06
C LYS A 311 88.85 -14.22 -8.74
N THR A 312 89.23 -14.74 -7.57
CA THR A 312 90.63 -14.93 -7.19
C THR A 312 91.37 -15.86 -8.17
N ALA A 313 90.76 -16.99 -8.54
CA ALA A 313 91.35 -17.91 -9.51
C ALA A 313 91.54 -17.28 -10.89
N ILE A 314 90.59 -16.45 -11.34
CA ILE A 314 90.73 -15.70 -12.61
C ILE A 314 91.90 -14.71 -12.53
N GLU A 315 92.05 -13.98 -11.43
CA GLU A 315 93.17 -13.06 -11.22
C GLU A 315 94.53 -13.78 -11.21
N GLU A 316 94.63 -14.94 -10.56
CA GLU A 316 95.84 -15.78 -10.61
C GLU A 316 96.14 -16.29 -12.02
N LEU A 317 95.11 -16.75 -12.75
CA LEU A 317 95.27 -17.21 -14.13
C LEU A 317 95.78 -16.07 -15.02
N MET A 318 95.24 -14.85 -14.86
CA MET A 318 95.73 -13.67 -15.58
C MET A 318 97.20 -13.37 -15.28
N ARG A 319 97.65 -13.48 -14.02
CA ARG A 319 99.07 -13.32 -13.66
C ARG A 319 99.94 -14.38 -14.32
N THR A 320 99.55 -15.66 -14.23
CA THR A 320 100.32 -16.75 -14.84
C THR A 320 100.38 -16.63 -16.36
N LYS A 321 99.31 -16.13 -17.00
CA LYS A 321 99.31 -15.83 -18.43
C LYS A 321 100.32 -14.75 -18.78
N THR A 322 100.36 -13.64 -18.02
CA THR A 322 101.36 -12.58 -18.23
C THR A 322 102.79 -13.11 -18.04
N GLU A 323 103.03 -13.95 -17.02
CA GLU A 323 104.34 -14.59 -16.84
C GLU A 323 104.72 -15.55 -17.98
N LEU A 324 103.73 -16.23 -18.56
CA LEU A 324 103.91 -17.09 -19.74
C LEU A 324 104.25 -16.25 -20.98
N ASP A 325 103.52 -15.16 -21.22
CA ASP A 325 103.79 -14.23 -22.32
C ASP A 325 105.22 -13.66 -22.18
N ASP A 326 105.64 -13.23 -20.99
CA ASP A 326 107.01 -12.77 -20.70
C ASP A 326 108.09 -13.85 -20.94
N LYS A 327 107.76 -15.12 -20.67
CA LYS A 327 108.66 -16.26 -20.94
C LYS A 327 108.72 -16.57 -22.42
N GLN A 328 107.59 -16.50 -23.13
CA GLN A 328 107.54 -16.68 -24.58
C GLN A 328 108.39 -15.62 -25.27
N ASP A 329 108.25 -14.34 -24.90
CA ASP A 329 109.07 -13.24 -25.41
C ASP A 329 110.58 -13.47 -25.20
N LYS A 330 110.97 -14.14 -24.10
CA LYS A 330 112.36 -14.52 -23.84
C LYS A 330 112.81 -15.72 -24.70
N CYS A 331 111.94 -16.71 -24.89
CA CYS A 331 112.21 -17.83 -25.78
C CYS A 331 112.40 -17.35 -27.22
N ASP A 332 111.52 -16.48 -27.72
CA ASP A 332 111.58 -15.92 -29.06
C ASP A 332 112.90 -15.15 -29.28
N LYS A 333 113.32 -14.32 -28.29
CA LYS A 333 114.64 -13.64 -28.33
C LYS A 333 115.81 -14.62 -28.37
N LEU A 334 115.75 -15.69 -27.57
CA LEU A 334 116.81 -16.72 -27.56
C LEU A 334 116.86 -17.48 -28.89
N GLU A 335 115.71 -17.73 -29.51
CA GLU A 335 115.61 -18.37 -30.82
C GLU A 335 116.22 -17.46 -31.91
N ASP A 336 115.90 -16.17 -31.90
CA ASP A 336 116.52 -15.17 -32.79
C ASP A 336 118.04 -15.08 -32.60
N ASP A 337 118.53 -15.10 -31.35
CA ASP A 337 119.96 -15.08 -31.04
C ASP A 337 120.67 -16.34 -31.55
N LEU A 338 120.08 -17.53 -31.35
CA LEU A 338 120.60 -18.80 -31.84
C LEU A 338 120.61 -18.85 -33.37
N GLN A 339 119.55 -18.37 -34.02
CA GLN A 339 119.46 -18.30 -35.47
C GLN A 339 120.50 -17.33 -36.04
N THR A 340 120.72 -16.18 -35.39
CA THR A 340 121.78 -15.23 -35.75
C THR A 340 123.16 -15.86 -35.62
N GLN A 341 123.41 -16.60 -34.53
CA GLN A 341 124.67 -17.30 -34.32
C GLN A 341 124.91 -18.38 -35.37
N ARG A 342 123.85 -19.12 -35.73
CA ARG A 342 123.89 -20.16 -36.77
C ARG A 342 124.20 -19.59 -38.15
N ILE A 343 123.54 -18.50 -38.54
CA ILE A 343 123.84 -17.78 -39.80
C ILE A 343 125.30 -17.29 -39.80
N GLY A 344 125.77 -16.74 -38.68
CA GLY A 344 127.16 -16.30 -38.53
C GLY A 344 128.18 -17.45 -38.64
N THR A 345 127.85 -18.66 -38.19
CA THR A 345 128.70 -19.85 -38.42
C THR A 345 128.66 -20.33 -39.86
N GLU A 346 127.47 -20.36 -40.49
CA GLU A 346 127.31 -20.78 -41.89
C GLU A 346 128.03 -19.80 -42.85
N GLU A 347 128.01 -18.49 -42.57
CA GLU A 347 128.79 -17.49 -43.33
C GLU A 347 130.30 -17.70 -43.21
N LYS A 348 130.80 -18.03 -42.00
CA LYS A 348 132.23 -18.33 -41.79
C LYS A 348 132.66 -19.58 -42.55
N GLU A 349 131.82 -20.60 -42.59
CA GLU A 349 132.07 -21.82 -43.36
C GLU A 349 132.07 -21.55 -44.87
N ALA A 350 131.11 -20.76 -45.37
CA ALA A 350 131.03 -20.34 -46.77
C ALA A 350 132.26 -19.53 -47.21
N GLN A 351 132.72 -18.57 -46.39
CA GLN A 351 133.95 -17.81 -46.66
C GLN A 351 135.19 -18.70 -46.70
N ASN A 352 135.29 -19.71 -45.82
CA ASN A 352 136.41 -20.64 -45.79
C ASN A 352 136.41 -21.59 -47.01
N ALA A 353 135.23 -22.02 -47.46
CA ALA A 353 135.06 -22.77 -48.70
C ALA A 353 135.45 -21.93 -49.93
N ALA A 354 135.02 -20.66 -50.00
CA ALA A 354 135.39 -19.74 -51.07
C ALA A 354 136.92 -19.48 -51.10
N ALA A 355 137.56 -19.35 -49.95
CA ALA A 355 139.00 -19.19 -49.85
C ALA A 355 139.77 -20.44 -50.34
N LYS A 356 139.27 -21.65 -50.08
CA LYS A 356 139.84 -22.90 -50.62
C LYS A 356 139.66 -23.00 -52.13
N ALA A 357 138.49 -22.67 -52.66
CA ALA A 357 138.23 -22.65 -54.10
C ALA A 357 139.12 -21.63 -54.85
N ASN A 358 139.32 -20.44 -54.28
CA ASN A 358 140.20 -19.40 -54.86
C ASN A 358 141.68 -19.82 -54.85
N LYS A 359 142.13 -20.55 -53.82
CA LYS A 359 143.49 -21.14 -53.81
C LYS A 359 143.67 -22.20 -54.91
N GLN A 360 142.65 -23.03 -55.17
CA GLN A 360 142.69 -24.00 -56.26
C GLN A 360 142.63 -23.33 -57.64
N ALA A 361 141.78 -22.33 -57.84
CA ALA A 361 141.71 -21.57 -59.09
C ALA A 361 143.05 -20.95 -59.48
N LYS A 362 143.74 -20.27 -58.55
CA LYS A 362 145.09 -19.72 -58.77
C LYS A 362 146.15 -20.78 -59.09
N GLN A 363 145.95 -22.02 -58.65
CA GLN A 363 146.85 -23.13 -58.96
C GLN A 363 146.62 -23.68 -60.38
N TYR A 364 145.38 -23.64 -60.87
CA TYR A 364 145.05 -24.00 -62.25
C TYR A 364 145.49 -22.92 -63.25
N ASP A 365 145.32 -21.64 -62.94
CA ASP A 365 145.78 -20.53 -63.80
C ASP A 365 147.28 -20.62 -64.10
N ARG A 366 148.11 -20.93 -63.09
CA ARG A 366 149.56 -21.12 -63.28
C ARG A 366 149.91 -22.32 -64.16
N LYS A 367 149.10 -23.39 -64.11
CA LYS A 367 149.31 -24.57 -64.97
C LYS A 367 148.90 -24.30 -66.42
N VAL A 368 147.91 -23.44 -66.64
CA VAL A 368 147.49 -23.01 -67.98
C VAL A 368 148.57 -22.13 -68.62
N GLU A 369 149.09 -21.13 -67.91
CA GLU A 369 150.20 -20.29 -68.41
C GLU A 369 151.47 -21.10 -68.76
N GLU A 370 151.77 -22.16 -68.00
CA GLU A 370 152.93 -23.02 -68.28
C GLU A 370 152.71 -23.92 -69.51
N ALA A 371 151.46 -24.36 -69.75
CA ALA A 371 151.10 -25.12 -70.94
C ALA A 371 151.15 -24.25 -72.21
N GLU A 372 150.67 -23.00 -72.14
CA GLU A 372 150.73 -22.05 -73.25
C GLU A 372 152.17 -21.73 -73.67
N ARG A 373 153.08 -21.57 -72.70
CA ARG A 373 154.51 -21.37 -72.97
C ARG A 373 155.16 -22.56 -73.69
N LYS A 374 154.79 -23.79 -73.31
CA LYS A 374 155.29 -25.03 -73.95
C LYS A 374 154.73 -25.21 -75.37
N LEU A 375 153.51 -24.75 -75.64
CA LEU A 375 152.91 -24.80 -76.97
C LEU A 375 153.64 -23.87 -77.95
N ALA A 376 153.92 -22.62 -77.54
CA ALA A 376 154.65 -21.65 -78.35
C ALA A 376 156.09 -22.12 -78.69
N GLU A 377 156.76 -22.82 -77.77
CA GLU A 377 158.08 -23.40 -77.99
C GLU A 377 158.07 -24.56 -79.00
N PHE A 378 156.96 -25.30 -79.07
CA PHE A 378 156.75 -26.38 -80.03
C PHE A 378 156.52 -25.84 -81.45
N GLU A 379 155.70 -24.80 -81.61
CA GLU A 379 155.43 -24.16 -82.90
C GLU A 379 156.72 -23.57 -83.53
N GLN A 380 157.60 -22.99 -82.70
CA GLN A 380 158.90 -22.48 -83.15
C GLN A 380 159.84 -23.61 -83.62
N LYS A 381 159.85 -24.75 -82.91
CA LYS A 381 160.65 -25.94 -83.28
C LYS A 381 160.12 -26.60 -84.56
N GLU A 382 158.81 -26.65 -84.75
CA GLU A 382 158.18 -27.20 -85.96
C GLU A 382 158.50 -26.36 -87.22
N SER A 383 158.45 -25.02 -87.10
CA SER A 383 158.87 -24.11 -88.17
C SER A 383 160.34 -24.32 -88.57
N THR A 384 161.22 -24.51 -87.58
CA THR A 384 162.65 -24.76 -87.82
C THR A 384 162.89 -26.12 -88.48
N PHE A 385 162.15 -27.14 -88.06
CA PHE A 385 162.22 -28.49 -88.64
C PHE A 385 161.77 -28.52 -90.10
N ASN A 386 160.64 -27.88 -90.43
CA ASN A 386 160.14 -27.81 -91.81
C ASN A 386 161.10 -27.10 -92.77
N MET A 387 161.80 -26.06 -92.29
CA MET A 387 162.86 -25.40 -93.06
C MET A 387 164.06 -26.34 -93.35
N ILE A 388 164.46 -27.18 -92.38
CA ILE A 388 165.55 -28.15 -92.54
C ILE A 388 165.14 -29.24 -93.53
N VAL A 389 163.94 -29.80 -93.40
CA VAL A 389 163.40 -30.83 -94.31
C VAL A 389 163.34 -30.32 -95.76
N GLY A 390 162.93 -29.07 -95.97
CA GLY A 390 162.91 -28.45 -97.30
C GLY A 390 164.31 -28.34 -97.94
N LYS A 391 165.34 -28.00 -97.15
CA LYS A 391 166.74 -28.00 -97.63
C LYS A 391 167.21 -29.40 -97.99
N THR A 392 166.95 -30.40 -97.15
CA THR A 392 167.39 -31.78 -97.40
C THR A 392 166.73 -32.41 -98.62
N GLN A 393 165.45 -32.11 -98.89
CA GLN A 393 164.78 -32.55 -100.11
C GLN A 393 165.34 -31.91 -101.39
N ALA A 394 165.74 -30.63 -101.32
CA ALA A 394 166.36 -29.94 -102.44
C ALA A 394 167.75 -30.53 -102.78
N ASP A 395 168.53 -30.86 -101.76
CA ASP A 395 169.85 -31.49 -101.92
C ASP A 395 169.72 -32.92 -102.44
N LEU A 396 168.75 -33.70 -101.93
CA LEU A 396 168.49 -35.07 -102.41
C LEU A 396 168.12 -35.11 -103.91
N LYS A 397 167.34 -34.14 -104.40
CA LYS A 397 167.02 -34.01 -105.84
C LYS A 397 168.25 -33.72 -106.70
N LYS A 398 169.21 -32.92 -106.21
CA LYS A 398 170.49 -32.68 -106.92
C LYS A 398 171.33 -33.96 -106.97
N THR A 399 171.40 -34.71 -105.88
CA THR A 399 172.18 -35.95 -105.81
C THR A 399 171.58 -37.06 -106.68
N GLN A 400 170.25 -37.23 -106.68
CA GLN A 400 169.58 -38.23 -107.54
C GLN A 400 169.77 -37.94 -109.04
N GLN A 401 169.83 -36.67 -109.45
CA GLN A 401 170.11 -36.33 -110.85
C GLN A 401 171.58 -36.60 -111.23
N SER A 402 172.52 -36.36 -110.30
CA SER A 402 173.93 -36.73 -110.47
C SER A 402 174.11 -38.25 -110.61
N VAL A 403 173.35 -39.06 -109.87
CA VAL A 403 173.38 -40.52 -109.97
C VAL A 403 172.84 -41.01 -111.31
N LYS A 404 171.77 -40.40 -111.85
CA LYS A 404 171.28 -40.71 -113.21
C LYS A 404 172.34 -40.42 -114.29
N ASN A 405 173.06 -39.31 -114.17
CA ASN A 405 174.16 -38.98 -115.09
C ASN A 405 175.35 -39.95 -114.94
N GLY A 406 175.56 -40.51 -113.75
CA GLY A 406 176.57 -41.55 -113.49
C GLY A 406 176.18 -42.92 -114.08
N GLN A 407 174.90 -43.31 -113.99
CA GLN A 407 174.41 -44.56 -114.57
C GLN A 407 174.53 -44.59 -116.10
N LEU A 408 174.31 -43.46 -116.77
CA LEU A 408 174.55 -43.35 -118.22
C LEU A 408 176.01 -43.68 -118.61
N ARG A 409 176.99 -43.32 -117.77
CA ARG A 409 178.41 -43.62 -118.00
C ARG A 409 178.79 -45.06 -117.72
N ILE A 410 178.07 -45.76 -116.83
CA ILE A 410 178.36 -47.17 -116.51
C ILE A 410 177.93 -48.06 -117.67
N VAL A 411 176.79 -47.77 -118.31
CA VAL A 411 176.34 -48.53 -119.48
C VAL A 411 177.30 -48.33 -120.67
N GLU A 412 177.85 -47.13 -120.87
CA GLU A 412 178.92 -46.88 -121.87
C GLU A 412 180.23 -47.64 -121.56
N LEU A 413 180.49 -47.98 -120.30
CA LEU A 413 181.65 -48.78 -119.90
C LEU A 413 181.40 -50.29 -120.02
N GLU A 414 180.16 -50.75 -119.89
CA GLU A 414 179.80 -52.14 -120.20
C GLU A 414 179.94 -52.43 -121.71
N ASP A 415 179.67 -51.44 -122.55
CA ASP A 415 179.97 -51.43 -124.01
C ASP A 415 181.48 -51.58 -124.34
N ILE A 416 182.35 -51.36 -123.35
CA ILE A 416 183.81 -51.52 -123.45
C ILE A 416 184.28 -52.83 -122.79
N SER A 417 183.67 -53.22 -121.68
CA SER A 417 184.05 -54.43 -120.92
C SER A 417 183.78 -55.71 -121.70
N GLU A 418 182.63 -55.82 -122.36
CA GLU A 418 182.29 -57.07 -123.05
C GLU A 418 183.14 -57.29 -124.32
N ARG A 419 183.72 -56.22 -124.89
CA ARG A 419 184.74 -56.31 -125.94
C ARG A 419 186.05 -56.95 -125.49
N LEU A 420 186.30 -57.08 -124.19
CA LEU A 420 187.63 -57.44 -123.70
C LEU A 420 187.75 -58.85 -123.14
N VAL A 421 186.66 -59.57 -122.90
CA VAL A 421 186.80 -60.87 -122.22
C VAL A 421 186.93 -62.05 -123.16
N LYS A 422 186.60 -61.96 -124.45
CA LYS A 422 186.86 -63.09 -125.36
C LYS A 422 187.19 -62.62 -126.79
N ILE A 423 188.42 -62.61 -127.32
CA ILE A 423 189.59 -63.51 -127.15
C ILE A 423 189.18 -64.98 -127.04
#